data_AF-A0A3B0JBM1-F1
#
_entry.id   AF-A0A3B0JBM1-F1
#
_cell.length_a   1.000
_cell.length_b   1.000
_cell.length_c   1.000
_cell.angle_alpha   90.00
_cell.angle_beta   90.00
_cell.angle_gamma   90.00
#
_symmetry.space_group_name_H-M   'P 1'
#
loop_
_entity.id
_entity.type
_entity.pdbx_description
1 polymer ?
#
loop_
_entity_poly.entity_id
_entity_poly.type
_entity_poly.pdbx_seq_one_letter_code
_entity_poly.pdbx_strand_id
1 'polypeptide(L)'
;MLLFDSRFSCLQSIMENYGHIKKKLHFGGYCILVNHVIIGQVLDGEFYLRGCLFAELQFEVSGLQKLIYTKKGVPLILKYFFINEMLWNDNLLLCYYIDLAYKAAVEELSQKQHSNIRIKDLPNMNISIERALGKVGISDVDYLKMLGAKVCYLKLRQKKVNLSIKLLFELAGAIEGYHIAVLPESIKIELITWYNSLT
;
A
#
# COMPACT_ATOMS: atom_id res chain seq x y z
N MET A 1 -23.27 -12.39 26.24
CA MET A 1 -23.72 -12.69 24.87
C MET A 1 -24.57 -11.56 24.29
N LEU A 2 -25.68 -11.16 24.93
CA LEU A 2 -26.62 -10.14 24.41
C LEU A 2 -26.02 -8.74 24.11
N LEU A 3 -25.07 -8.25 24.92
CA LEU A 3 -24.44 -6.93 24.72
C LEU A 3 -23.52 -6.88 23.50
N PHE A 4 -22.87 -7.99 23.16
CA PHE A 4 -21.99 -8.03 22.01
C PHE A 4 -22.79 -8.10 20.70
N ASP A 5 -23.92 -8.81 20.69
CA ASP A 5 -24.77 -8.90 19.51
C ASP A 5 -25.42 -7.56 19.13
N SER A 6 -25.81 -6.75 20.13
CA SER A 6 -26.33 -5.39 19.89
C SER A 6 -25.25 -4.42 19.40
N ARG A 7 -24.06 -4.44 20.02
CA ARG A 7 -22.89 -3.67 19.59
C ARG A 7 -22.44 -4.04 18.19
N PHE A 8 -22.42 -5.34 17.89
CA PHE A 8 -22.07 -5.83 16.56
C PHE A 8 -23.08 -5.36 15.51
N SER A 9 -24.38 -5.36 15.82
CA SER A 9 -25.41 -4.84 14.92
C SER A 9 -25.24 -3.34 14.65
N CYS A 10 -24.86 -2.56 15.67
CA CYS A 10 -24.52 -1.15 15.51
C CYS A 10 -23.30 -0.96 14.59
N LEU A 11 -22.21 -1.68 14.83
CA LEU A 11 -21.03 -1.64 13.94
C LEU A 11 -21.39 -2.01 12.51
N GLN A 12 -22.22 -3.03 12.34
CA GLN A 12 -22.63 -3.50 11.03
C GLN A 12 -23.38 -2.39 10.27
N SER A 13 -24.35 -1.73 10.93
CA SER A 13 -25.09 -0.61 10.33
C SER A 13 -24.18 0.57 9.93
N ILE A 14 -23.18 0.91 10.76
CA ILE A 14 -22.21 1.96 10.44
C ILE A 14 -21.36 1.54 9.22
N MET A 15 -20.87 0.30 9.23
CA MET A 15 -19.93 -0.21 8.21
C MET A 15 -20.59 -0.50 6.86
N GLU A 16 -21.89 -0.81 6.83
CA GLU A 16 -22.66 -1.03 5.60
C GLU A 16 -22.70 0.22 4.72
N ASN A 17 -22.58 1.42 5.30
CA ASN A 17 -22.46 2.67 4.54
C ASN A 17 -21.21 2.73 3.65
N TYR A 18 -20.19 1.93 3.96
CA TYR A 18 -18.94 1.88 3.20
C TYR A 18 -18.86 0.69 2.23
N GLY A 19 -19.78 -0.28 2.35
CA GLY A 19 -19.89 -1.42 1.43
C GLY A 19 -20.09 -2.78 2.09
N HIS A 20 -19.76 -3.85 1.36
CA HIS A 20 -20.08 -5.22 1.78
C HIS A 20 -19.16 -5.69 2.92
N ILE A 21 -19.77 -6.13 4.02
CA ILE A 21 -19.07 -6.61 5.20
C ILE A 21 -18.76 -8.11 5.11
N LYS A 22 -17.54 -8.51 5.45
CA LYS A 22 -17.15 -9.93 5.58
C LYS A 22 -16.44 -10.19 6.90
N LYS A 23 -16.70 -11.35 7.50
CA LYS A 23 -15.95 -11.86 8.67
C LYS A 23 -14.88 -12.83 8.19
N LYS A 24 -13.68 -12.75 8.76
CA LYS A 24 -12.58 -13.70 8.49
C LYS A 24 -11.86 -14.07 9.78
N LEU A 25 -11.69 -15.36 10.06
CA LEU A 25 -10.95 -15.82 11.24
C LEU A 25 -9.52 -15.27 11.27
N HIS A 26 -9.10 -14.74 12.41
CA HIS A 26 -7.80 -14.09 12.57
C HIS A 26 -7.38 -14.02 14.06
N PHE A 27 -6.18 -14.53 14.38
CA PHE A 27 -5.58 -14.55 15.74
C PHE A 27 -6.54 -14.94 16.88
N GLY A 28 -7.19 -16.09 16.81
CA GLY A 28 -8.07 -16.56 17.90
C GLY A 28 -9.43 -15.88 17.99
N GLY A 29 -9.68 -14.86 17.15
CA GLY A 29 -10.98 -14.24 16.94
C GLY A 29 -11.29 -14.11 15.45
N TYR A 30 -11.90 -13.00 15.05
CA TYR A 30 -12.16 -12.70 13.64
C TYR A 30 -12.00 -11.22 13.32
N CYS A 31 -11.52 -10.93 12.11
CA CYS A 31 -11.50 -9.58 11.56
C CYS A 31 -12.82 -9.27 10.86
N ILE A 32 -13.19 -7.99 10.90
CA ILE A 32 -14.25 -7.40 10.11
C ILE A 32 -13.62 -6.69 8.93
N LEU A 33 -14.07 -7.06 7.73
CA LEU A 33 -13.63 -6.48 6.47
C LEU A 33 -14.79 -5.73 5.83
N VAL A 34 -14.48 -4.61 5.19
CA VAL A 34 -15.39 -3.87 4.30
C VAL A 34 -14.69 -3.68 2.98
N ASN A 35 -15.33 -4.06 1.85
CA ASN A 35 -14.72 -3.97 0.51
C ASN A 35 -13.25 -4.46 0.45
N HIS A 36 -12.98 -5.60 1.09
CA HIS A 36 -11.66 -6.26 1.15
C HIS A 36 -10.59 -5.62 2.05
N VAL A 37 -10.87 -4.50 2.71
CA VAL A 37 -9.96 -3.92 3.72
C VAL A 37 -10.39 -4.32 5.13
N ILE A 38 -9.41 -4.64 6.00
CA ILE A 38 -9.69 -4.94 7.41
C ILE A 38 -9.89 -3.62 8.15
N ILE A 39 -11.02 -3.47 8.83
CA ILE A 39 -11.37 -2.28 9.62
C ILE A 39 -11.12 -2.50 11.10
N GLY A 40 -11.30 -3.73 11.57
CA GLY A 40 -11.06 -4.05 12.97
C GLY A 40 -11.08 -5.54 13.22
N GLN A 41 -10.84 -5.89 14.47
CA GLN A 41 -10.78 -7.25 14.97
C GLN A 41 -11.69 -7.40 16.18
N VAL A 42 -12.41 -8.52 16.22
CA VAL A 42 -13.12 -8.99 17.39
C VAL A 42 -12.28 -10.07 18.04
N LEU A 43 -11.98 -9.88 19.32
CA LEU A 43 -11.24 -10.84 20.14
C LEU A 43 -11.83 -10.83 21.55
N ASP A 44 -12.11 -12.01 22.10
CA ASP A 44 -12.65 -12.19 23.46
C ASP A 44 -13.92 -11.37 23.76
N GLY A 45 -14.77 -11.17 22.76
CA GLY A 45 -16.02 -10.39 22.90
C GLY A 45 -15.81 -8.88 22.88
N GLU A 46 -14.60 -8.41 22.58
CA GLU A 46 -14.27 -6.99 22.46
C GLU A 46 -13.93 -6.63 21.01
N PHE A 47 -14.20 -5.37 20.64
CA PHE A 47 -13.88 -4.85 19.31
C PHE A 47 -12.68 -3.90 19.38
N TYR A 48 -11.77 -4.09 18.42
CA TYR A 48 -10.57 -3.30 18.28
C TYR A 48 -10.49 -2.73 16.85
N LEU A 49 -10.35 -1.41 16.72
CA LEU A 49 -10.16 -0.76 15.42
C LEU A 49 -8.74 -0.94 14.92
N ARG A 50 -8.59 -1.21 13.63
CA ARG A 50 -7.28 -1.30 12.99
C ARG A 50 -6.71 0.11 12.82
N GLY A 51 -5.57 0.38 13.45
CA GLY A 51 -4.79 1.58 13.19
C GLY A 51 -3.78 1.34 12.07
N CYS A 52 -3.93 2.04 10.96
CA CYS A 52 -2.95 2.08 9.88
C CYS A 52 -2.79 3.52 9.36
N LEU A 53 -1.65 3.81 8.74
CA LEU A 53 -1.31 5.16 8.25
C LEU A 53 -1.66 6.25 9.29
N PHE A 54 -2.42 7.27 8.89
CA PHE A 54 -2.81 8.38 9.75
C PHE A 54 -3.74 7.99 10.92
N ALA A 55 -4.50 6.90 10.78
CA ALA A 55 -5.45 6.48 11.82
C ALA A 55 -4.73 5.98 13.08
N GLU A 56 -3.56 5.34 12.95
CA GLU A 56 -2.78 4.88 14.10
C GLU A 56 -2.40 6.04 15.02
N LEU A 57 -1.81 7.10 14.45
CA LEU A 57 -1.41 8.29 15.22
C LEU A 57 -2.61 8.98 15.86
N GLN A 58 -3.72 9.12 15.12
CA GLN A 58 -4.91 9.76 15.66
C GLN A 58 -5.48 8.99 16.86
N PHE A 59 -5.47 7.65 16.82
CA PHE A 59 -5.96 6.81 17.91
C PHE A 59 -5.04 6.91 19.13
N GLU A 60 -3.72 6.95 18.94
CA GLU A 60 -2.74 7.13 20.02
C GLU A 60 -2.89 8.49 20.72
N VAL A 61 -2.99 9.58 19.95
CA VAL A 61 -3.17 10.94 20.50
C VAL A 61 -4.49 11.06 21.24
N SER A 62 -5.51 10.31 20.81
CA SER A 62 -6.82 10.28 21.46
C SER A 62 -6.88 9.33 22.67
N GLY A 63 -5.76 8.69 23.03
CA GLY A 63 -5.62 7.85 24.22
C GLY A 63 -6.19 6.44 24.10
N LEU A 64 -6.49 5.96 22.88
CA LEU A 64 -6.95 4.59 22.69
C LEU A 64 -5.80 3.60 22.95
N GLN A 65 -6.12 2.49 23.61
CA GLN A 65 -5.11 1.49 23.98
C GLN A 65 -4.90 0.46 22.88
N LYS A 66 -3.63 0.16 22.56
CA LYS A 66 -3.28 -0.93 21.64
C LYS A 66 -3.56 -2.29 22.24
N LEU A 67 -3.98 -3.23 21.39
CA LEU A 67 -4.16 -4.64 21.71
C LEU A 67 -2.80 -5.28 21.96
N ILE A 68 -2.64 -5.88 23.14
CA ILE A 68 -1.49 -6.72 23.49
C ILE A 68 -1.93 -8.18 23.38
N TYR A 69 -1.37 -8.89 22.40
CA TYR A 69 -1.67 -10.30 22.16
C TYR A 69 -0.49 -11.18 22.59
N THR A 70 -0.75 -12.19 23.42
CA THR A 70 0.30 -13.11 23.87
C THR A 70 0.38 -14.33 22.96
N LYS A 71 1.52 -14.52 22.29
CA LYS A 71 1.79 -15.69 21.45
C LYS A 71 2.92 -16.51 22.05
N LYS A 72 2.63 -17.75 22.49
CA LYS A 72 3.59 -18.65 23.15
C LYS A 72 4.32 -17.99 24.35
N GLY A 73 3.59 -17.20 25.15
CA GLY A 73 4.14 -16.49 26.30
C GLY A 73 4.85 -15.17 25.98
N VAL A 74 5.01 -14.81 24.69
CA VAL A 74 5.62 -13.52 24.30
C VAL A 74 4.53 -12.50 23.98
N PRO A 75 4.53 -11.31 24.63
CA PRO A 75 3.56 -10.25 24.32
C PRO A 75 3.90 -9.56 22.98
N LEU A 76 2.89 -9.39 22.13
CA LEU A 76 2.96 -8.67 20.86
C LEU A 76 1.99 -7.48 20.91
N ILE A 77 2.52 -6.27 20.75
CA ILE A 77 1.70 -5.07 20.62
C ILE A 77 1.24 -4.97 19.17
N LEU A 78 -0.07 -5.09 18.95
CA LEU A 78 -0.67 -5.01 17.63
C LEU A 78 -1.22 -3.61 17.36
N LYS A 79 -1.31 -3.25 16.09
CA LYS A 79 -1.92 -1.98 15.64
C LYS A 79 -3.45 -2.07 15.60
N TYR A 80 -4.04 -2.62 16.65
CA TYR A 80 -5.47 -2.69 16.87
C TYR A 80 -5.79 -1.98 18.17
N PHE A 81 -6.81 -1.13 18.20
CA PHE A 81 -7.07 -0.18 19.27
C PHE A 81 -8.43 -0.44 19.90
N PHE A 82 -8.46 -0.58 21.22
CA PHE A 82 -9.65 -0.97 21.97
C PHE A 82 -10.75 0.09 21.91
N ILE A 83 -11.97 -0.33 21.61
CA ILE A 83 -13.16 0.52 21.65
C ILE A 83 -13.84 0.39 23.00
N ASN A 84 -13.57 1.37 23.86
CA ASN A 84 -14.08 1.43 25.22
C ASN A 84 -15.57 1.85 25.27
N GLU A 85 -16.15 1.75 26.47
CA GLU A 85 -17.56 2.10 26.71
C GLU A 85 -17.92 3.54 26.38
N MET A 86 -17.01 4.51 26.53
CA MET A 86 -17.31 5.89 26.14
C MET A 86 -17.56 6.00 24.63
N LEU A 87 -16.75 5.33 23.82
CA LEU A 87 -16.94 5.31 22.37
C LEU A 87 -18.24 4.58 21.99
N TRP A 88 -18.58 3.49 22.68
CA TRP A 88 -19.85 2.80 22.43
C TRP A 88 -21.09 3.66 22.73
N ASN A 89 -20.98 4.59 23.68
CA ASN A 89 -22.06 5.48 24.07
C ASN A 89 -22.10 6.79 23.26
N ASP A 90 -21.06 7.08 22.46
CA ASP A 90 -21.00 8.24 21.57
C ASP A 90 -20.96 7.77 20.10
N ASN A 91 -22.15 7.67 19.50
CA ASN A 91 -22.29 7.18 18.14
C ASN A 91 -21.57 8.06 17.10
N LEU A 92 -21.50 9.38 17.31
CA LEU A 92 -20.84 10.29 16.38
C LEU A 92 -19.32 10.06 16.42
N LEU A 93 -18.76 9.96 17.62
CA LEU A 93 -17.33 9.72 17.81
C LEU A 93 -16.92 8.32 17.34
N LEU A 94 -17.77 7.31 17.57
CA LEU A 94 -17.55 5.96 17.05
C LEU A 94 -17.55 5.93 15.51
N CYS A 95 -18.54 6.59 14.88
CA CYS A 95 -18.60 6.72 13.43
C CYS A 95 -17.33 7.39 12.88
N TYR A 96 -16.86 8.46 13.53
CA TYR A 96 -15.63 9.16 13.16
C TYR A 96 -14.41 8.23 13.18
N TYR A 97 -14.21 7.45 14.24
CA TYR A 97 -13.05 6.54 14.31
C TYR A 97 -13.15 5.39 13.31
N ILE A 98 -14.34 4.86 13.05
CA ILE A 98 -14.57 3.84 12.01
C ILE A 98 -14.25 4.42 10.62
N ASP A 99 -14.70 5.65 10.33
CA ASP A 99 -14.40 6.34 9.08
C ASP A 99 -12.89 6.51 8.86
N LEU A 100 -12.16 6.96 9.89
CA LEU A 100 -10.71 7.08 9.84
C LEU A 100 -10.03 5.73 9.57
N ALA A 101 -10.43 4.68 10.29
CA ALA A 101 -9.90 3.33 10.08
C ALA A 101 -10.15 2.85 8.64
N TYR A 102 -11.36 3.09 8.11
CA TYR A 102 -11.72 2.73 6.73
C TYR A 102 -10.90 3.49 5.70
N LYS A 103 -10.87 4.83 5.77
CA LYS A 103 -10.11 5.65 4.82
C LYS A 103 -8.63 5.30 4.82
N ALA A 104 -8.03 5.12 6.00
CA ALA A 104 -6.64 4.73 6.11
C ALA A 104 -6.39 3.33 5.52
N ALA A 105 -7.31 2.37 5.74
CA ALA A 105 -7.15 1.02 5.23
C ALA A 105 -7.32 0.94 3.69
N VAL A 106 -8.21 1.77 3.12
CA VAL A 106 -8.36 1.93 1.66
C VAL A 106 -7.11 2.55 1.06
N GLU A 107 -6.56 3.61 1.68
CA GLU A 107 -5.32 4.23 1.21
C GLU A 107 -4.12 3.27 1.32
N GLU A 108 -4.02 2.50 2.39
CA GLU A 108 -2.96 1.49 2.52
C GLU A 108 -3.07 0.43 1.42
N LEU A 109 -4.31 0.05 1.05
CA LEU A 109 -4.54 -0.89 -0.06
C LEU A 109 -4.16 -0.28 -1.41
N SER A 110 -4.51 0.99 -1.67
CA SER A 110 -4.13 1.66 -2.92
C SER A 110 -2.61 1.82 -3.05
N GLN A 111 -1.94 2.28 -1.98
CA GLN A 111 -0.47 2.36 -1.93
C GLN A 111 0.17 1.00 -2.19
N LYS A 112 -0.38 -0.08 -1.60
CA LYS A 112 0.09 -1.45 -1.87
C LYS A 112 -0.10 -1.84 -3.32
N GLN A 113 -1.25 -1.55 -3.93
CA GLN A 113 -1.50 -1.86 -5.34
C GLN A 113 -0.54 -1.12 -6.28
N HIS A 114 -0.24 0.15 -6.00
CA HIS A 114 0.78 0.91 -6.75
C HIS A 114 2.19 0.34 -6.55
N SER A 115 2.53 -0.10 -5.33
CA SER A 115 3.84 -0.72 -5.02
C SER A 115 4.03 -2.16 -5.50
N ASN A 116 2.95 -2.88 -5.87
CA ASN A 116 3.03 -4.31 -6.19
C ASN A 116 3.45 -4.59 -7.65
N ILE A 117 3.36 -3.58 -8.52
CA ILE A 117 3.92 -3.69 -9.87
C ILE A 117 5.42 -3.59 -9.72
N ARG A 118 6.12 -4.70 -9.93
CA ARG A 118 7.57 -4.70 -9.93
C ARG A 118 8.10 -4.13 -11.23
N ILE A 119 9.30 -3.57 -11.19
CA ILE A 119 9.98 -3.06 -12.39
C ILE A 119 10.08 -4.17 -13.44
N LYS A 120 10.39 -5.41 -13.04
CA LYS A 120 10.47 -6.55 -13.97
C LYS A 120 9.16 -6.87 -14.72
N ASP A 121 8.03 -6.39 -14.22
CA ASP A 121 6.69 -6.65 -14.76
C ASP A 121 6.21 -5.50 -15.69
N LEU A 122 6.99 -4.43 -15.82
CA LEU A 122 6.74 -3.36 -16.79
C LEU A 122 7.05 -3.82 -18.23
N PRO A 123 6.46 -3.17 -19.25
CA PRO A 123 6.80 -3.42 -20.65
C PRO A 123 8.30 -3.29 -20.90
N ASN A 124 8.86 -4.22 -21.67
CA ASN A 124 10.29 -4.27 -22.04
C ASN A 124 11.27 -4.46 -20.86
N MET A 125 10.78 -4.63 -19.64
CA MET A 125 11.61 -4.88 -18.47
C MET A 125 11.74 -6.37 -18.19
N ASN A 126 12.76 -6.72 -17.41
CA ASN A 126 12.97 -8.07 -16.91
C ASN A 126 13.73 -8.01 -15.57
N ILE A 127 13.89 -9.18 -14.94
CA ILE A 127 14.56 -9.28 -13.64
C ILE A 127 16.04 -8.85 -13.67
N SER A 128 16.71 -8.92 -14.82
CA SER A 128 18.09 -8.47 -14.98
C SER A 128 18.18 -6.94 -14.90
N ILE A 129 17.29 -6.25 -15.63
CA ILE A 129 17.21 -4.78 -15.62
C ILE A 129 16.81 -4.27 -14.23
N GLU A 130 15.82 -4.89 -13.59
CA GLU A 130 15.42 -4.56 -12.23
C GLU A 130 16.59 -4.70 -11.23
N ARG A 131 17.38 -5.78 -11.31
CA ARG A 131 18.57 -5.94 -10.47
C ARG A 131 19.62 -4.87 -10.75
N ALA A 132 19.83 -4.50 -12.01
CA ALA A 132 20.77 -3.45 -12.39
C ALA A 132 20.34 -2.08 -11.84
N LEU A 133 19.03 -1.76 -11.96
CA LEU A 133 18.42 -0.56 -11.40
C LEU A 133 18.53 -0.55 -9.86
N GLY A 134 18.28 -1.67 -9.20
CA GLY A 134 18.45 -1.81 -7.75
C GLY A 134 19.89 -1.52 -7.29
N LYS A 135 20.90 -1.95 -8.05
CA LYS A 135 22.32 -1.66 -7.76
C LYS A 135 22.68 -0.17 -7.86
N VAL A 136 21.85 0.63 -8.54
CA VAL A 136 21.99 2.09 -8.62
C VAL A 136 20.94 2.84 -7.80
N GLY A 137 20.29 2.14 -6.87
CA GLY A 137 19.34 2.71 -5.92
C GLY A 137 17.94 2.95 -6.48
N ILE A 138 17.54 2.27 -7.56
CA ILE A 138 16.20 2.35 -8.15
C ILE A 138 15.47 1.03 -7.93
N SER A 139 14.60 0.99 -6.93
CA SER A 139 13.98 -0.26 -6.43
C SER A 139 12.49 -0.40 -6.71
N ASP A 140 11.80 0.68 -7.06
CA ASP A 140 10.35 0.68 -7.28
C ASP A 140 9.97 1.48 -8.54
N VAL A 141 8.77 1.21 -9.03
CA VAL A 141 8.25 1.76 -10.29
C VAL A 141 8.01 3.27 -10.19
N ASP A 142 7.58 3.77 -9.04
CA ASP A 142 7.28 5.20 -8.88
C ASP A 142 8.57 6.02 -8.93
N TYR A 143 9.63 5.54 -8.27
CA TYR A 143 10.95 6.16 -8.32
C TYR A 143 11.59 6.06 -9.71
N LEU A 144 11.40 4.95 -10.42
CA LEU A 144 11.80 4.80 -11.83
C LEU A 144 11.13 5.88 -12.71
N LYS A 145 9.81 6.05 -12.58
CA LYS A 145 9.03 7.05 -13.34
C LYS A 145 9.45 8.47 -12.98
N MET A 146 9.60 8.76 -11.69
CA MET A 146 10.01 10.07 -11.19
C MET A 146 11.38 10.52 -11.74
N LEU A 147 12.34 9.61 -11.83
CA LEU A 147 13.67 9.91 -12.39
C LEU A 147 13.65 10.06 -13.92
N GLY A 148 12.80 9.29 -14.60
CA GLY A 148 12.74 9.28 -16.06
C GLY A 148 13.87 8.47 -16.71
N ALA A 149 13.64 8.06 -17.97
CA ALA A 149 14.50 7.13 -18.69
C ALA A 149 15.96 7.59 -18.80
N LYS A 150 16.18 8.88 -19.08
CA LYS A 150 17.52 9.48 -19.26
C LYS A 150 18.36 9.40 -17.98
N VAL A 151 17.79 9.77 -16.83
CA VAL A 151 18.50 9.75 -15.54
C VAL A 151 18.81 8.32 -15.10
N CYS A 152 17.83 7.41 -15.27
CA CYS A 152 18.04 5.99 -14.98
C CYS A 152 19.16 5.39 -15.85
N TYR A 153 19.17 5.73 -17.15
CA TYR A 153 20.22 5.30 -18.08
C TYR A 153 21.60 5.82 -17.65
N LEU A 154 21.73 7.10 -17.28
CA LEU A 154 22.99 7.67 -16.80
C LEU A 154 23.49 7.00 -15.51
N LYS A 155 22.59 6.76 -14.55
CA LYS A 155 22.93 6.04 -13.30
C LYS A 155 23.48 4.64 -13.59
N LEU A 156 22.86 3.91 -14.52
CA LEU A 156 23.35 2.60 -14.95
C LEU A 156 24.70 2.69 -15.66
N ARG A 157 24.91 3.71 -16.52
CA ARG A 157 26.16 3.93 -17.27
C ARG A 157 27.36 4.17 -16.34
N GLN A 158 27.15 4.89 -15.24
CA GLN A 158 28.20 5.16 -14.24
C GLN A 158 28.77 3.87 -13.59
N LYS A 159 28.00 2.78 -13.56
CA LYS A 159 28.47 1.47 -13.09
C LYS A 159 29.20 0.63 -14.15
N LYS A 160 29.68 1.27 -15.24
CA LYS A 160 30.43 0.65 -16.35
C LYS A 160 29.71 -0.51 -17.03
N VAL A 161 28.38 -0.51 -17.03
CA VAL A 161 27.62 -1.42 -17.89
C VAL A 161 27.67 -0.80 -19.30
N ASN A 162 28.13 -1.54 -20.30
CA ASN A 162 28.08 -1.06 -21.67
C ASN A 162 26.60 -1.11 -22.12
N LEU A 163 25.94 0.04 -22.10
CA LEU A 163 24.49 0.13 -22.31
C LEU A 163 24.17 0.48 -23.75
N SER A 164 23.37 -0.35 -24.40
CA SER A 164 22.85 -0.04 -25.73
C SER A 164 21.79 1.06 -25.67
N ILE A 165 21.64 1.81 -26.77
CA ILE A 165 20.50 2.72 -26.97
C ILE A 165 19.15 2.00 -26.83
N LYS A 166 19.11 0.70 -27.12
CA LYS A 166 17.93 -0.14 -26.91
C LYS A 166 17.44 -0.05 -25.46
N LEU A 167 18.33 -0.12 -24.47
CA LEU A 167 17.92 -0.02 -23.06
C LEU A 167 17.29 1.35 -22.73
N LEU A 168 17.76 2.43 -23.36
CA LEU A 168 17.16 3.75 -23.20
C LEU A 168 15.71 3.76 -23.70
N PHE A 169 15.43 3.11 -24.83
CA PHE A 169 14.06 2.91 -25.31
C PHE A 169 13.25 1.96 -24.42
N GLU A 170 13.87 0.90 -23.88
CA GLU A 170 13.20 -0.05 -22.98
C GLU A 170 12.72 0.70 -21.72
N LEU A 171 13.58 1.56 -21.15
CA LEU A 171 13.25 2.42 -20.01
C LEU A 171 12.14 3.43 -20.34
N ALA A 172 12.22 4.11 -21.49
CA ALA A 172 11.19 5.07 -21.90
C ALA A 172 9.84 4.39 -22.12
N GLY A 173 9.82 3.27 -22.85
CA GLY A 173 8.62 2.47 -23.07
C GLY A 173 8.02 1.95 -21.76
N ALA A 174 8.85 1.46 -20.83
CA ALA A 174 8.37 0.99 -19.53
C ALA A 174 7.69 2.08 -18.69
N ILE A 175 8.24 3.30 -18.72
CA ILE A 175 7.72 4.45 -17.96
C ILE A 175 6.38 4.93 -18.52
N GLU A 176 6.28 5.03 -19.85
CA GLU A 176 5.07 5.45 -20.57
C GLU A 176 4.03 4.32 -20.74
N GLY A 177 4.37 3.08 -20.38
CA GLY A 177 3.49 1.92 -20.52
C GLY A 177 3.41 1.33 -21.93
N TYR A 178 4.37 1.63 -22.80
CA TYR A 178 4.46 1.15 -24.18
C TYR A 178 5.48 0.02 -24.36
N HIS A 179 5.16 -0.96 -25.20
CA HIS A 179 6.19 -1.81 -25.78
C HIS A 179 7.06 -0.97 -26.74
N ILE A 180 8.36 -1.24 -26.85
CA ILE A 180 9.28 -0.47 -27.74
C ILE A 180 8.74 -0.32 -29.16
N ALA A 181 8.13 -1.38 -29.68
CA ALA A 181 7.61 -1.42 -31.04
C ALA A 181 6.55 -0.34 -31.32
N VAL A 182 5.86 0.14 -30.29
CA VAL A 182 4.80 1.16 -30.38
C VAL A 182 5.19 2.49 -29.74
N LEU A 183 6.46 2.65 -29.34
CA LEU A 183 6.96 3.92 -28.81
C LEU A 183 6.89 4.99 -29.92
N PRO A 184 6.32 6.18 -29.67
CA PRO A 184 6.22 7.24 -30.67
C PRO A 184 7.57 7.61 -31.30
N GLU A 185 7.58 7.81 -32.61
CA GLU A 185 8.81 8.06 -33.36
C GLU A 185 9.48 9.37 -32.95
N SER A 186 8.70 10.38 -32.58
CA SER A 186 9.21 11.65 -32.02
C SER A 186 10.06 11.43 -30.76
N ILE A 187 9.59 10.57 -29.84
CA ILE A 187 10.31 10.22 -28.62
C ILE A 187 11.58 9.44 -28.96
N LYS A 188 11.54 8.51 -29.92
CA LYS A 188 12.74 7.79 -30.36
C LYS A 188 13.80 8.74 -30.92
N ILE A 189 13.41 9.66 -31.79
CA ILE A 189 14.32 10.66 -32.37
C ILE A 189 14.95 11.50 -31.25
N GLU A 190 14.15 12.00 -30.30
CA GLU A 190 14.65 12.77 -29.16
C GLU A 190 15.70 11.98 -28.35
N LEU A 191 15.40 10.72 -28.05
CA LEU A 191 16.29 9.84 -27.28
C LEU A 191 17.56 9.47 -28.06
N ILE A 192 17.49 9.33 -29.40
CA ILE A 192 18.67 9.12 -30.27
C ILE A 192 19.56 10.36 -30.25
N THR A 193 18.98 11.55 -30.47
CA THR A 193 19.73 12.81 -30.44
C THR A 193 20.42 12.99 -29.08
N TRP A 194 19.69 12.73 -27.99
CA TRP A 194 20.26 12.78 -26.65
C TRP A 194 21.36 11.73 -26.45
N TYR A 195 21.15 10.47 -26.85
CA TYR A 195 22.14 9.40 -26.73
C TYR A 195 23.44 9.73 -27.49
N ASN A 196 23.33 10.27 -28.70
CA ASN A 196 24.50 10.66 -29.50
C ASN A 196 25.26 11.82 -28.87
N SER A 197 24.59 12.72 -28.13
CA SER A 197 25.26 13.80 -27.39
C SER A 197 26.10 13.34 -26.19
N LEU A 198 25.92 12.08 -25.77
CA LEU A 198 26.64 11.48 -24.63
C LEU A 198 27.93 10.75 -25.02
N THR A 199 28.21 10.66 -26.32
CA THR A 199 29.36 9.96 -26.91
C THR A 199 30.42 10.97 -27.29
#